data_AF-V2Y247-F1
#
_entry.id   AF-V2Y247-F1
#
_cell.length_a   1.000
_cell.length_b   1.000
_cell.length_c   1.000
_cell.angle_alpha   90.00
_cell.angle_beta   90.00
_cell.angle_gamma   90.00
#
_symmetry.space_group_name_H-M   'P 1'
#
loop_
_entity.id
_entity.type
_entity.pdbx_description
1 polymer ?
#
loop_
_entity_poly.entity_id
_entity_poly.type
_entity_poly.pdbx_seq_one_letter_code
_entity_poly.pdbx_strand_id
1 'polypeptide(L)'
;MPVSSQIALASRKDLLWYNKYRFGDRTTIIPQEVSKMDKNSLAHTTWECKYHIVFAPKYRRKIIYNKLRADIGRILSELCKRKGVEIIEAEACPDHIHMFVRIPPKYSVSEIMGYLKGKSSLMIFERHAHLKYKYGNRHFWCRGYYVDTVGKNAKKIEEYIRNQLTEDLEYDQMSLSEYIDPFTGEPVIKGK
;
A
#
# COMPACT_ATOMS: atom_id res chain seq x y z
N MET A 1 -20.57 18.94 21.48
CA MET A 1 -19.49 19.92 21.24
C MET A 1 -18.26 19.46 22.01
N PRO A 2 -17.07 19.44 21.40
CA PRO A 2 -16.00 18.52 21.75
C PRO A 2 -15.14 19.01 22.92
N VAL A 3 -14.72 18.05 23.74
CA VAL A 3 -13.84 18.25 24.90
C VAL A 3 -12.39 18.20 24.42
N SER A 4 -11.67 19.29 24.67
CA SER A 4 -10.25 19.49 24.40
C SER A 4 -9.36 18.49 25.14
N SER A 5 -8.61 17.69 24.39
CA SER A 5 -7.54 16.84 24.90
C SER A 5 -6.27 17.67 25.14
N GLN A 6 -5.83 17.71 26.40
CA GLN A 6 -4.51 18.20 26.78
C GLN A 6 -3.44 17.27 26.19
N ILE A 7 -2.65 17.77 25.25
CA ILE A 7 -1.42 17.12 24.77
C ILE A 7 -0.28 17.58 25.66
N ALA A 8 0.29 16.63 26.41
CA ALA A 8 1.46 16.83 27.24
C ALA A 8 2.66 17.30 26.40
N LEU A 9 3.33 18.33 26.90
CA LEU A 9 4.55 18.94 26.36
C LEU A 9 5.69 17.91 26.29
N ALA A 10 5.93 17.35 25.10
CA ALA A 10 7.15 16.61 24.81
C ALA A 10 8.32 17.59 24.57
N SER A 11 9.47 17.27 25.15
CA SER A 11 10.69 18.08 25.13
C SER A 11 11.16 18.37 23.70
N ARG A 12 11.75 19.56 23.49
CA ARG A 12 12.28 20.05 22.19
C ARG A 12 13.30 19.09 21.54
N LYS A 13 13.88 18.16 22.31
CA LYS A 13 14.76 17.08 21.79
C LYS A 13 14.00 15.88 21.21
N ASP A 14 12.78 15.59 21.66
CA ASP A 14 11.94 14.50 21.14
C ASP A 14 11.32 14.85 19.78
N LEU A 15 11.05 16.14 19.53
CA LEU A 15 10.56 16.66 18.25
C LEU A 15 11.59 16.59 17.11
N LEU A 16 12.89 16.54 17.43
CA LEU A 16 13.96 16.40 16.43
C LEU A 16 14.11 14.94 15.94
N TRP A 17 13.75 13.95 16.77
CA TRP A 17 13.74 12.55 16.35
C TRP A 17 12.57 12.24 15.41
N TYR A 18 11.37 12.77 15.68
CA TYR A 18 10.18 12.55 14.87
C TYR A 18 10.31 13.05 13.42
N ASN A 19 11.16 14.06 13.18
CA ASN A 19 11.35 14.64 11.84
C ASN A 19 12.47 13.99 11.00
N LYS A 20 13.32 13.12 11.56
CA LYS A 20 14.52 12.60 10.85
C LYS A 20 14.25 11.36 9.98
N TYR A 21 13.04 10.79 10.03
CA TYR A 21 12.65 9.64 9.18
C TYR A 21 11.49 9.96 8.23
N ARG A 22 11.22 11.24 7.95
CA ARG A 22 10.55 11.62 6.70
C ARG A 22 11.57 11.48 5.56
N PHE A 23 11.55 10.36 4.86
CA PHE A 23 12.06 10.34 3.49
C PHE A 23 11.07 11.12 2.62
N GLY A 24 11.53 12.24 2.06
CA GLY A 24 10.72 13.09 1.18
C GLY A 24 10.99 14.55 1.45
N ASP A 25 11.88 15.11 0.63
CA ASP A 25 12.20 16.53 0.54
C ASP A 25 10.93 17.37 0.34
N ARG A 26 10.79 18.45 1.12
CA ARG A 26 9.66 19.38 1.02
C ARG A 26 10.09 20.54 0.14
N THR A 27 9.62 20.57 -1.11
CA THR A 27 9.57 21.82 -1.87
C THR A 27 8.40 21.86 -2.85
N THR A 28 7.66 22.96 -2.73
CA THR A 28 6.83 23.64 -3.75
C THR A 28 5.40 23.14 -3.98
N ILE A 29 4.47 24.02 -3.62
CA ILE A 29 3.06 24.01 -3.96
C ILE A 29 2.95 24.56 -5.39
N ILE A 30 2.47 23.75 -6.34
CA ILE A 30 1.99 24.20 -7.66
C ILE A 30 0.61 23.56 -7.86
N PRO A 31 -0.47 24.32 -8.07
CA PRO A 31 -1.77 23.75 -8.41
C PRO A 31 -1.86 23.58 -9.93
N GLN A 32 -1.67 22.37 -10.45
CA GLN A 32 -2.38 21.82 -11.63
C GLN A 32 -1.87 20.42 -12.03
N GLU A 33 -2.77 19.71 -12.72
CA GLU A 33 -2.61 18.46 -13.48
C GLU A 33 -2.90 17.11 -12.79
N VAL A 34 -4.10 16.62 -13.13
CA VAL A 34 -4.50 15.22 -13.10
C VAL A 34 -3.58 14.40 -14.02
N SER A 35 -3.28 13.17 -13.59
CA SER A 35 -2.62 12.06 -14.32
C SER A 35 -1.08 11.98 -14.25
N LYS A 36 -0.60 11.42 -13.13
CA LYS A 36 0.52 10.48 -13.21
C LYS A 36 -0.09 9.08 -13.30
N MET A 37 0.30 8.32 -14.31
CA MET A 37 -0.21 6.97 -14.56
C MET A 37 0.32 6.01 -13.47
N ASP A 38 -0.40 5.96 -12.34
CA ASP A 38 -0.24 5.03 -11.22
C ASP A 38 -0.64 3.60 -11.63
N LYS A 39 -0.05 3.06 -12.70
CA LYS A 39 -0.36 1.71 -13.17
C LYS A 39 0.95 1.01 -13.52
N ASN A 40 1.31 0.01 -12.72
CA ASN A 40 2.41 -0.86 -13.06
C ASN A 40 1.98 -1.81 -14.17
N SER A 41 2.81 -1.96 -15.21
CA SER A 41 2.54 -2.87 -16.32
C SER A 41 3.50 -4.07 -16.31
N LEU A 42 2.93 -5.26 -16.43
CA LEU A 42 3.56 -6.50 -16.89
C LEU A 42 3.15 -6.72 -18.36
N ALA A 43 3.80 -7.66 -19.06
CA ALA A 43 3.60 -7.92 -20.50
C ALA A 43 2.13 -7.99 -20.96
N HIS A 44 1.22 -8.46 -20.10
CA HIS A 44 -0.21 -8.57 -20.39
C HIS A 44 -1.11 -8.07 -19.25
N THR A 45 -0.58 -7.29 -18.30
CA THR A 45 -1.35 -6.93 -17.10
C THR A 45 -0.96 -5.57 -16.58
N THR A 46 -1.92 -4.66 -16.46
CA THR A 46 -1.76 -3.42 -15.69
C THR A 46 -2.40 -3.58 -14.32
N TRP A 47 -1.72 -3.13 -13.26
CA TRP A 47 -2.21 -3.30 -11.89
C TRP A 47 -1.82 -2.12 -11.00
N GLU A 48 -2.67 -1.88 -10.00
CA GLU A 48 -2.45 -0.91 -8.93
C GLU A 48 -3.13 -1.47 -7.67
N CYS A 49 -2.34 -2.09 -6.81
CA CYS A 49 -2.82 -2.79 -5.61
C CYS A 49 -2.18 -2.18 -4.37
N LYS A 50 -2.82 -1.15 -3.81
CA LYS A 50 -2.37 -0.47 -2.59
C LYS A 50 -3.18 -0.95 -1.39
N TYR A 51 -2.50 -1.20 -0.28
CA TYR A 51 -3.08 -1.72 0.95
C TYR A 51 -2.60 -0.91 2.14
N HIS A 52 -3.53 -0.60 3.04
CA HIS A 52 -3.22 -0.15 4.39
C HIS A 52 -3.21 -1.37 5.31
N ILE A 53 -2.10 -1.61 5.98
CA ILE A 53 -1.89 -2.78 6.82
C ILE A 53 -1.50 -2.32 8.21
N VAL A 54 -2.12 -2.92 9.23
CA VAL A 54 -1.81 -2.63 10.63
C VAL A 54 -1.59 -3.91 11.42
N PHE A 55 -0.50 -3.98 12.17
CA PHE A 55 -0.21 -5.09 13.06
C PHE A 55 0.58 -4.65 14.29
N ALA A 56 0.43 -5.41 15.37
CA ALA A 56 0.93 -5.03 16.70
C ALA A 56 1.83 -6.11 17.33
N PRO A 57 2.84 -5.71 18.14
CA PRO A 57 3.61 -6.64 18.95
C PRO A 57 2.70 -7.36 19.97
N LYS A 58 3.02 -8.63 20.24
CA LYS A 58 2.27 -9.49 21.14
C LYS A 58 2.27 -8.91 22.57
N TYR A 59 1.09 -8.91 23.19
CA TYR A 59 0.86 -8.33 24.52
C TYR A 59 1.16 -6.82 24.63
N ARG A 60 1.22 -6.09 23.50
CA ARG A 60 1.48 -4.64 23.45
C ARG A 60 2.64 -4.22 24.37
N ARG A 61 3.74 -4.99 24.37
CA ARG A 61 4.94 -4.73 25.21
C ARG A 61 5.71 -3.49 24.69
N LYS A 62 5.17 -2.30 24.96
CA LYS A 62 5.65 -1.00 24.45
C LYS A 62 7.13 -0.76 24.72
N ILE A 63 7.64 -1.16 25.89
CA ILE A 63 9.01 -0.81 26.32
C ILE A 63 10.07 -1.40 25.38
N ILE A 64 9.97 -2.69 25.08
CA ILE A 64 10.98 -3.39 24.25
C ILE A 64 10.76 -3.04 22.79
N TYR A 65 9.50 -3.01 22.35
CA TYR A 65 9.17 -2.57 21.01
C TYR A 65 9.72 -1.16 20.73
N ASN A 66 9.57 -0.22 21.66
CA ASN A 66 10.06 1.15 21.51
C ASN A 66 11.59 1.23 21.38
N LYS A 67 12.33 0.38 22.11
CA LYS A 67 13.79 0.30 21.99
C LYS A 67 14.24 -0.23 20.63
N LEU A 68 13.45 -1.12 20.03
CA LEU A 68 13.80 -1.83 18.80
C LEU A 68 13.14 -1.23 17.54
N ARG A 69 12.34 -0.18 17.68
CA ARG A 69 11.56 0.43 16.59
C ARG A 69 12.39 0.69 15.33
N ALA A 70 13.58 1.27 15.49
CA ALA A 70 14.47 1.58 14.37
C ALA A 70 14.93 0.31 13.63
N ASP A 71 15.31 -0.72 14.36
CA ASP A 71 15.77 -1.99 13.77
C ASP A 71 14.61 -2.77 13.14
N ILE A 72 13.43 -2.75 13.76
CA ILE A 72 12.21 -3.34 13.21
C ILE A 72 11.87 -2.68 11.87
N GLY A 73 11.92 -1.35 11.79
CA GLY A 73 11.68 -0.61 10.54
C GLY A 73 12.65 -1.02 9.44
N ARG A 74 13.96 -1.14 9.76
CA ARG A 74 14.98 -1.61 8.81
C ARG A 74 14.71 -3.03 8.32
N ILE A 75 14.40 -3.95 9.24
CA ILE A 75 14.10 -5.35 8.92
C ILE A 75 12.88 -5.45 8.01
N LEU A 76 11.79 -4.74 8.33
CA LEU A 76 10.58 -4.74 7.51
C LEU A 76 10.85 -4.16 6.11
N SER A 77 11.59 -3.06 6.02
CA SER A 77 11.98 -2.48 4.73
C SER A 77 12.79 -3.46 3.88
N GLU A 78 13.76 -4.15 4.47
CA GLU A 78 14.56 -5.17 3.80
C GLU A 78 13.72 -6.35 3.31
N LEU A 79 12.79 -6.85 4.14
CA LEU A 79 11.90 -7.96 3.79
C LEU A 79 10.93 -7.57 2.67
N CYS A 80 10.38 -6.36 2.68
CA CYS A 80 9.53 -5.85 1.60
C CYS A 80 10.32 -5.79 0.27
N LYS A 81 11.54 -5.25 0.29
CA LYS A 81 12.41 -5.19 -0.90
C LYS A 81 12.69 -6.58 -1.49
N ARG A 82 12.98 -7.58 -0.64
CA ARG A 82 13.21 -8.97 -1.08
C ARG A 82 12.01 -9.60 -1.79
N LYS A 83 10.79 -9.20 -1.44
CA LYS A 83 9.55 -9.66 -2.07
C LYS A 83 9.07 -8.75 -3.20
N GLY A 84 9.78 -7.65 -3.51
CA GLY A 84 9.33 -6.66 -4.48
C GLY A 84 8.05 -5.94 -4.06
N VAL A 85 7.80 -5.84 -2.75
CA VAL A 85 6.71 -5.02 -2.19
C VAL A 85 7.24 -3.61 -2.00
N GLU A 86 6.55 -2.64 -2.57
CA GLU A 86 6.90 -1.23 -2.45
C GLU A 86 6.22 -0.62 -1.22
N ILE A 87 6.99 0.08 -0.40
CA ILE A 87 6.47 0.79 0.77
C ILE A 87 6.30 2.25 0.36
N ILE A 88 5.06 2.73 0.30
CA ILE A 88 4.74 4.11 -0.02
C ILE A 88 4.95 4.98 1.23
N GLU A 89 4.39 4.54 2.35
CA GLU A 89 4.56 5.19 3.65
C GLU A 89 4.47 4.15 4.77
N ALA A 90 5.21 4.32 5.86
CA ALA A 90 5.10 3.45 7.01
C ALA A 90 5.42 4.21 8.30
N GLU A 91 4.59 4.02 9.32
CA GLU A 91 4.78 4.60 10.65
C GLU A 91 4.76 3.51 11.71
N ALA A 92 5.82 3.45 12.51
CA ALA A 92 5.89 2.57 13.66
C ALA A 92 5.38 3.33 14.88
N CYS A 93 4.12 3.15 15.29
CA CYS A 93 3.50 3.70 16.50
C CYS A 93 3.95 2.94 17.77
N PRO A 94 3.78 3.48 18.99
CA PRO A 94 4.34 2.85 20.21
C PRO A 94 3.83 1.44 20.52
N ASP A 95 2.67 1.06 19.98
CA ASP A 95 2.01 -0.22 20.22
C ASP A 95 1.53 -0.94 18.95
N HIS A 96 1.77 -0.40 17.76
CA HIS A 96 1.44 -1.01 16.47
C HIS A 96 2.21 -0.35 15.32
N ILE A 97 2.19 -0.97 14.14
CA ILE A 97 2.79 -0.43 12.91
C ILE A 97 1.70 -0.22 11.88
N HIS A 98 1.67 0.95 11.27
CA HIS A 98 0.95 1.24 10.06
C HIS A 98 1.89 1.12 8.86
N MET A 99 1.46 0.40 7.83
CA MET A 99 2.16 0.33 6.56
C MET A 99 1.18 0.60 5.44
N PHE A 100 1.54 1.55 4.58
CA PHE A 100 0.89 1.78 3.30
C PHE A 100 1.79 1.21 2.20
N VAL A 101 1.37 0.07 1.65
CA VAL A 101 2.21 -0.74 0.76
C VAL A 101 1.51 -1.02 -0.55
N ARG A 102 2.29 -1.14 -1.61
CA ARG A 102 1.86 -1.64 -2.91
C ARG A 102 2.39 -3.06 -3.09
N ILE A 103 1.47 -4.01 -3.21
CA ILE A 103 1.79 -5.45 -3.28
C ILE A 103 1.56 -5.93 -4.72
N PRO A 104 2.54 -6.61 -5.36
CA PRO A 104 2.32 -7.22 -6.66
C PRO A 104 1.18 -8.24 -6.65
N PRO A 105 0.33 -8.31 -7.70
CA PRO A 105 -0.88 -9.14 -7.73
C PRO A 105 -0.58 -10.65 -7.68
N LYS A 106 0.68 -11.05 -7.91
CA LYS A 106 1.15 -12.43 -7.74
C LYS A 106 1.14 -12.91 -6.29
N TYR A 107 1.12 -11.99 -5.32
CA TYR A 107 1.13 -12.32 -3.90
C TYR A 107 -0.21 -12.00 -3.27
N SER A 108 -0.67 -12.89 -2.38
CA SER A 108 -1.78 -12.59 -1.50
C SER A 108 -1.30 -11.73 -0.31
N VAL A 109 -2.19 -10.88 0.22
CA VAL A 109 -1.90 -10.09 1.42
C VAL A 109 -1.54 -11.00 2.61
N SER A 110 -2.25 -12.12 2.75
CA SER A 110 -2.03 -13.08 3.83
C SER A 110 -0.64 -13.74 3.74
N GLU A 111 -0.17 -14.06 2.54
CA GLU A 111 1.19 -14.58 2.32
C GLU A 111 2.25 -13.54 2.72
N ILE A 112 2.11 -12.29 2.26
CA ILE A 112 3.05 -11.21 2.60
C ILE A 112 3.06 -10.98 4.11
N MET A 113 1.89 -10.98 4.76
CA MET A 113 1.80 -10.80 6.21
C MET A 113 2.39 -11.95 7.01
N GLY A 114 2.19 -13.19 6.56
CA GLY A 114 2.85 -14.36 7.13
C GLY A 114 4.37 -14.27 7.01
N TYR A 115 4.87 -13.90 5.83
CA TYR A 115 6.28 -13.71 5.56
C TYR A 115 6.89 -12.60 6.42
N LEU A 116 6.30 -11.40 6.41
CA LEU A 116 6.79 -10.24 7.15
C LEU A 116 6.82 -10.53 8.64
N LYS A 117 5.72 -10.98 9.24
CA LYS A 117 5.65 -11.24 10.68
C LYS A 117 6.54 -12.42 11.10
N GLY A 118 6.60 -13.47 10.28
CA GLY A 118 7.41 -14.66 10.55
C GLY A 118 8.92 -14.36 10.50
N LYS A 119 9.40 -13.85 9.35
CA LYS A 119 10.84 -13.57 9.16
C LYS A 119 11.33 -12.42 10.02
N SER A 120 10.54 -11.36 10.22
CA SER A 120 10.95 -10.29 11.13
C SER A 120 11.08 -10.78 12.57
N SER A 121 10.16 -11.63 13.06
CA SER A 121 10.29 -12.21 14.41
C SER A 121 11.60 -12.96 14.56
N LEU A 122 11.95 -13.79 13.56
CA LEU A 122 13.20 -14.54 13.57
C LEU A 122 14.42 -13.62 13.62
N MET A 123 14.50 -12.64 12.71
CA MET A 123 15.62 -11.69 12.64
C MET A 123 15.76 -10.83 13.90
N ILE A 124 14.64 -10.44 14.53
CA ILE A 124 14.64 -9.71 15.80
C ILE A 124 15.23 -10.60 16.91
N PHE A 125 14.82 -11.86 17.01
CA PHE A 125 15.35 -12.76 18.05
C PHE A 125 16.82 -13.15 17.82
N GLU A 126 17.26 -13.22 16.57
CA GLU A 126 18.67 -13.45 16.21
C GLU A 126 19.55 -12.26 16.59
N ARG A 127 19.16 -11.03 16.20
CA ARG A 127 19.92 -9.80 16.50
C ARG A 127 19.89 -9.42 17.97
N HIS A 128 18.82 -9.78 18.67
CA HIS A 128 18.61 -9.45 20.09
C HIS A 128 18.49 -10.73 20.92
N ALA A 129 19.56 -11.53 20.94
CA ALA A 129 19.63 -12.82 21.64
C ALA A 129 19.21 -12.74 23.12
N HIS A 130 19.44 -11.61 23.80
CA HIS A 130 19.04 -11.35 25.18
C HIS A 130 17.51 -11.36 25.39
N LEU A 131 16.72 -11.16 24.34
CA LEU A 131 15.26 -11.25 24.38
C LEU A 131 14.79 -12.71 24.37
N LYS A 132 15.60 -13.66 23.91
CA LYS A 132 15.19 -15.07 23.82
C LYS A 132 14.74 -15.65 25.18
N TYR A 133 15.43 -15.27 26.27
CA TYR A 133 15.12 -15.71 27.63
C TYR A 133 13.84 -15.07 28.22
N LYS A 134 13.47 -13.85 27.80
CA LYS A 134 12.25 -13.17 28.29
C LYS A 134 10.97 -13.56 27.54
N TYR A 135 11.11 -14.27 26.42
CA TYR A 135 10.03 -14.57 25.47
C TYR A 135 10.01 -16.08 25.19
N GLY A 136 9.81 -16.89 26.23
CA GLY A 136 9.79 -18.37 26.19
C GLY A 136 8.92 -18.97 25.07
N ASN A 137 7.95 -18.21 24.55
CA ASN A 137 7.29 -18.48 23.27
C ASN A 137 7.80 -17.47 22.24
N ARG A 138 8.54 -17.93 21.20
CA ARG A 138 9.23 -17.16 20.13
C ARG A 138 8.28 -16.36 19.20
N HIS A 139 7.26 -15.71 19.74
CA HIS A 139 6.28 -14.91 19.02
C HIS A 139 6.43 -13.43 19.38
N PHE A 140 6.89 -12.63 18.42
CA PHE A 140 7.03 -11.19 18.60
C PHE A 140 5.72 -10.44 18.29
N TRP A 141 4.97 -10.88 17.28
CA TRP A 141 3.73 -10.23 16.82
C TRP A 141 2.45 -10.94 17.32
N CYS A 142 1.34 -10.21 17.34
CA CYS A 142 -0.01 -10.79 17.48
C CYS A 142 -0.33 -11.71 16.28
N ARG A 143 -1.25 -12.67 16.46
CA ARG A 143 -1.68 -13.56 15.36
C ARG A 143 -2.42 -12.79 14.26
N GLY A 144 -3.39 -11.96 14.66
CA GLY A 144 -4.16 -11.12 13.74
C GLY A 144 -3.37 -9.95 13.14
N TYR A 145 -3.96 -9.34 12.12
CA TYR A 145 -3.57 -8.07 11.51
C TYR A 145 -4.84 -7.45 10.89
N TYR A 146 -4.82 -6.14 10.70
CA TYR A 146 -5.84 -5.41 9.97
C TYR A 146 -5.32 -5.11 8.57
N VAL A 147 -6.22 -5.16 7.58
CA VAL A 147 -5.94 -4.76 6.21
C VAL A 147 -7.14 -4.00 5.66
N ASP A 148 -6.87 -2.92 4.94
CA ASP A 148 -7.84 -2.20 4.13
C ASP A 148 -7.26 -1.95 2.73
N THR A 149 -8.12 -1.99 1.72
CA THR A 149 -7.73 -1.72 0.33
C THR A 149 -7.85 -0.24 0.05
N VAL A 150 -6.74 0.38 -0.32
CA VAL A 150 -6.73 1.79 -0.68
C VAL A 150 -6.82 1.88 -2.20
N GLY A 151 -8.03 2.07 -2.70
CA GLY A 151 -8.33 2.11 -4.13
C GLY A 151 -8.93 3.43 -4.58
N LYS A 152 -9.28 3.50 -5.88
CA LYS A 152 -10.18 4.54 -6.38
C LYS A 152 -11.50 4.45 -5.61
N ASN A 153 -12.13 5.61 -5.38
CA ASN A 153 -13.41 5.69 -4.67
C ASN A 153 -14.43 4.75 -5.34
N ALA A 154 -15.06 3.87 -4.55
CA ALA A 154 -15.96 2.84 -5.07
C ALA A 154 -17.05 3.43 -5.97
N LYS A 155 -17.61 4.58 -5.58
CA LYS A 155 -18.61 5.31 -6.39
C LYS A 155 -18.10 5.69 -7.78
N LYS A 156 -16.85 6.12 -7.89
CA LYS A 156 -16.24 6.47 -9.19
C LYS A 156 -16.02 5.24 -10.06
N ILE A 157 -15.75 4.07 -9.46
CA ILE A 157 -15.63 2.81 -10.20
C ILE A 157 -17.01 2.36 -10.70
N GLU A 158 -18.05 2.48 -9.86
CA GLU A 158 -19.43 2.17 -10.27
C GLU A 158 -19.92 3.09 -11.39
N GLU A 159 -19.68 4.40 -11.29
CA GLU A 159 -20.01 5.37 -12.35
C GLU A 159 -19.27 5.04 -13.65
N TYR A 160 -17.97 4.74 -13.56
CA TYR A 160 -17.18 4.32 -14.71
C TYR A 160 -17.78 3.07 -15.40
N ILE A 161 -18.14 2.03 -14.64
CA ILE A 161 -18.73 0.81 -15.21
C ILE A 161 -20.08 1.09 -15.89
N ARG A 162 -20.92 1.96 -15.30
CA ARG A 162 -22.22 2.32 -15.90
C ARG A 162 -22.06 3.05 -17.22
N ASN A 163 -21.09 3.96 -17.28
CA ASN A 163 -20.86 4.79 -18.47
C ASN A 163 -20.05 4.06 -19.54
N GLN A 164 -19.30 3.01 -19.19
CA GLN A 164 -18.46 2.26 -20.14
C GLN A 164 -19.27 1.66 -21.29
N LEU A 165 -20.46 1.12 -21.02
CA LEU A 165 -21.34 0.59 -22.07
C LEU A 165 -21.80 1.68 -23.04
N THR A 166 -21.98 2.91 -22.55
CA THR A 166 -22.38 4.05 -23.39
C THR A 166 -21.20 4.53 -24.25
N GLU A 167 -20.01 4.63 -23.67
CA GLU A 167 -18.79 5.00 -24.40
C GLU A 167 -18.40 3.94 -25.45
N ASP A 168 -18.54 2.66 -25.15
CA ASP A 168 -18.27 1.56 -26.09
C ASP A 168 -19.28 1.59 -27.26
N LEU A 169 -20.57 1.84 -26.99
CA LEU A 169 -21.60 2.01 -28.04
C LEU A 169 -21.36 3.25 -28.91
N GLU A 170 -20.93 4.36 -28.32
CA GLU A 170 -20.57 5.58 -29.04
C GLU A 170 -19.32 5.37 -29.91
N TYR A 171 -18.32 4.64 -29.41
CA TYR A 171 -17.11 4.29 -30.16
C TYR A 171 -17.43 3.35 -31.34
N ASP A 172 -18.26 2.32 -31.11
CA ASP A 172 -18.74 1.44 -32.17
C ASP A 172 -19.53 2.23 -33.22
N GLN A 173 -20.42 3.15 -32.81
CA GLN A 173 -21.16 4.04 -33.71
C GLN A 173 -20.26 5.01 -34.48
N MET A 174 -19.17 5.51 -33.89
CA MET A 174 -18.19 6.35 -34.58
C MET A 174 -17.30 5.56 -35.56
N SER A 175 -17.07 4.27 -35.29
CA SER A 175 -16.31 3.38 -36.19
C SER A 175 -17.13 2.84 -37.38
N LEU A 176 -18.46 2.97 -37.35
CA LEU A 176 -19.41 2.49 -38.36
C LEU A 176 -19.44 3.31 -39.67
N SER A 177 -18.31 3.88 -40.09
CA SER A 177 -18.09 4.25 -41.49
C SER A 177 -17.11 3.25 -42.13
N GLU A 178 -17.52 1.99 -42.22
CA GLU A 178 -16.81 0.99 -43.01
C GLU A 178 -17.12 1.23 -44.49
N TYR A 179 -16.15 1.80 -45.22
CA TYR A 179 -16.25 2.01 -46.67
C TYR A 179 -16.00 0.71 -47.47
N ILE A 180 -15.49 -0.33 -46.80
CA ILE A 180 -15.11 -1.63 -47.34
C ILE A 180 -15.56 -2.69 -46.33
N ASP A 181 -16.31 -3.69 -46.79
CA ASP A 181 -16.77 -4.80 -45.96
C ASP A 181 -15.56 -5.66 -45.51
N PRO A 182 -15.33 -5.83 -44.19
CA PRO A 182 -14.16 -6.55 -43.67
C PRO A 182 -14.16 -8.06 -43.92
N PHE A 183 -15.29 -8.64 -44.36
CA PHE A 183 -15.40 -10.07 -44.68
C PHE A 183 -15.33 -10.37 -46.18
N THR A 184 -15.78 -9.44 -47.03
CA THR A 184 -15.84 -9.64 -48.49
C THR A 184 -14.84 -8.78 -49.28
N GLY A 185 -14.31 -7.71 -48.67
CA GLY A 185 -13.37 -6.79 -49.32
C GLY A 185 -14.00 -5.88 -50.39
N GLU A 186 -15.32 -5.93 -50.55
CA GLU A 186 -16.05 -5.10 -51.52
C GLU A 186 -16.39 -3.73 -50.94
N PRO A 187 -16.40 -2.66 -51.76
CA PRO A 187 -16.80 -1.33 -51.29
C PRO A 187 -18.30 -1.32 -50.95
N VAL A 188 -18.63 -0.76 -49.78
CA VAL A 188 -20.02 -0.67 -49.30
C VAL A 188 -20.79 0.35 -50.15
N ILE A 189 -21.67 -0.14 -51.04
CA ILE A 189 -22.48 0.70 -51.92
C ILE A 189 -23.59 1.36 -51.09
N LYS A 190 -23.46 2.67 -50.81
CA LYS A 190 -24.55 3.46 -50.22
C LYS A 190 -25.70 3.56 -51.21
N GLY A 191 -26.72 2.71 -51.02
CA GLY A 191 -28.03 2.85 -51.67
C GLY A 191 -28.74 4.15 -51.21
N LYS A 192 -29.40 4.79 -52.18
CA LYS A 192 -30.13 6.07 -52.12
C LYS A 192 -30.89 6.38 -50.83
#